data_AF-A0A954J8D5-F1
#
_entry.id   AF-A0A954J8D5-F1
#
_cell.length_a   1.000
_cell.length_b   1.000
_cell.length_c   1.000
_cell.angle_alpha   90.00
_cell.angle_beta   90.00
_cell.angle_gamma   90.00
#
_symmetry.space_group_name_H-M   'P 1'
#
loop_
_entity.id
_entity.type
_entity.pdbx_description
1 polymer ?
#
loop_
_entity_poly.entity_id
_entity_poly.type
_entity_poly.pdbx_seq_one_letter_code
_entity_poly.pdbx_strand_id
1 'polypeptide(L)'
;MQMLVSRQESDVGPVQDFISGAVVTGQQTTQSHASIDCLPSLEVAQFDFVIQGVVSSITTSSTPQADILQQGNTQFLARKRVYLNGETILTQKSMVQVMPNQLVTGAHARPTPLPMLNSLADRIAYKAALARLPESNLIAGQKVINRLQPEIDAKIDANLADVNSLIHQQVWIRLKSWNVMPDYKATFSSQERLFWDYRLGTQPLAWATPTQETQPTLPSSSVFVPDVTVRLHESLFESVASRRQLGGKTVSLNELREATDRLLLLLAEEVPAELPGLPLAITFTFDTHQPLRAEARENQLLLYLRGTFQAGTLPKTETQEIRLQITGELTEQTFTIKTSDITVRELQADGTLATPGITQTAIAAQIRTNLQPIEIKRELRLHEQLKQTLAIRLSEVQSDKGWMNLQFTANQAAPGPVENRIPSPKPTLPEAPLITPQFPPN
;
A
#
# COMPACT_ATOMS: atom_id res chain seq x y z
N MET A 1 11.18 -0.72 -2.75
CA MET A 1 10.63 -1.74 -1.81
C MET A 1 11.45 -1.96 -0.54
N GLN A 2 12.78 -2.13 -0.59
CA GLN A 2 13.58 -2.33 0.63
C GLN A 2 13.40 -1.23 1.70
N MET A 3 13.18 0.04 1.29
CA MET A 3 12.95 1.15 2.24
C MET A 3 11.57 1.15 2.91
N LEU A 4 10.56 0.48 2.34
CA LEU A 4 9.20 0.47 2.90
C LEU A 4 9.09 -0.37 4.17
N VAL A 5 9.99 -1.34 4.37
CA VAL A 5 9.83 -2.40 5.39
C VAL A 5 11.09 -2.65 6.22
N SER A 6 12.23 -2.05 5.84
CA SER A 6 13.48 -2.16 6.58
C SER A 6 13.32 -1.65 8.02
N ARG A 7 13.50 -2.53 9.01
CA ARG A 7 13.36 -2.18 10.42
C ARG A 7 14.48 -2.80 11.24
N GLN A 8 15.05 -1.99 12.13
CA GLN A 8 15.94 -2.48 13.17
C GLN A 8 15.20 -2.45 14.52
N GLU A 9 15.28 -3.54 15.26
CA GLU A 9 14.75 -3.64 16.63
C GLU A 9 15.85 -4.12 17.57
N SER A 10 15.86 -3.58 18.79
CA SER A 10 16.68 -4.05 19.89
C SER A 10 15.79 -4.28 21.10
N ASP A 11 15.78 -5.50 21.61
CA ASP A 11 15.02 -5.89 22.81
C ASP A 11 15.97 -6.44 23.88
N VAL A 12 15.67 -6.15 25.15
CA VAL A 12 16.46 -6.58 26.31
C VAL A 12 15.56 -7.25 27.31
N GLY A 13 15.94 -8.44 27.77
CA GLY A 13 15.14 -9.18 28.74
C GLY A 13 15.96 -10.10 29.64
N PRO A 14 15.38 -10.55 30.76
CA PRO A 14 16.01 -11.53 31.63
C PRO A 14 16.01 -12.92 30.97
N VAL A 15 17.00 -13.71 31.33
CA VAL A 15 17.03 -15.17 31.09
C VAL A 15 16.76 -15.85 32.44
N GLN A 16 15.73 -16.69 32.49
CA GLN A 16 15.44 -17.54 33.64
C GLN A 16 14.97 -18.90 33.13
N ASP A 17 15.74 -19.94 33.41
CA ASP A 17 15.54 -21.23 32.78
C ASP A 17 16.06 -22.40 33.64
N PHE A 18 15.72 -23.63 33.25
CA PHE A 18 16.23 -24.86 33.81
C PHE A 18 16.73 -25.78 32.69
N ILE A 19 18.03 -26.06 32.66
CA ILE A 19 18.70 -26.82 31.58
C ILE A 19 19.57 -27.91 32.18
N SER A 20 19.30 -29.17 31.81
CA SER A 20 20.09 -30.34 32.20
C SER A 20 20.47 -30.39 33.70
N GLY A 21 19.53 -30.03 34.57
CA GLY A 21 19.69 -30.03 36.03
C GLY A 21 20.26 -28.74 36.64
N ALA A 22 20.56 -27.73 35.82
CA ALA A 22 21.06 -26.42 36.25
C ALA A 22 19.98 -25.34 36.15
N VAL A 23 19.91 -24.46 37.15
CA VAL A 23 19.12 -23.23 37.07
C VAL A 23 19.96 -22.19 36.34
N VAL A 24 19.45 -21.67 35.23
CA VAL A 24 20.14 -20.69 34.38
C VAL A 24 19.51 -19.34 34.59
N THR A 25 20.30 -18.35 35.00
CA THR A 25 19.85 -16.95 35.15
C THR A 25 20.77 -15.99 34.43
N GLY A 26 20.25 -14.87 33.95
CA GLY A 26 21.07 -13.89 33.25
C GLY A 26 20.29 -12.82 32.53
N GLN A 27 20.95 -12.20 31.56
CA GLN A 27 20.35 -11.21 30.66
C GLN A 27 20.64 -11.56 29.21
N GLN A 28 19.73 -11.17 28.34
CA GLN A 28 19.92 -11.27 26.89
C GLN A 28 19.49 -9.98 26.20
N THR A 29 20.15 -9.70 25.10
CA THR A 29 19.85 -8.62 24.18
C THR A 29 19.68 -9.20 22.78
N THR A 30 18.55 -8.93 22.15
CA THR A 30 18.26 -9.35 20.78
C THR A 30 18.31 -8.13 19.88
N GLN A 31 19.18 -8.17 18.87
CA GLN A 31 19.22 -7.18 17.80
C GLN A 31 18.76 -7.85 16.51
N SER A 32 17.79 -7.26 15.84
CA SER A 32 17.24 -7.82 14.60
C SER A 32 17.04 -6.77 13.53
N HIS A 33 17.13 -7.22 12.28
CA HIS A 33 16.88 -6.46 11.08
C HIS A 33 15.86 -7.21 10.23
N ALA A 34 14.73 -6.57 9.93
CA ALA A 34 13.69 -7.09 9.06
C ALA A 34 13.80 -6.45 7.67
N SER A 35 13.60 -7.25 6.62
CA SER A 35 13.62 -6.84 5.22
C SER A 35 12.63 -7.67 4.39
N ILE A 36 12.42 -7.30 3.14
CA ILE A 36 11.62 -8.07 2.17
C ILE A 36 12.52 -8.54 1.03
N ASP A 37 12.35 -9.81 0.66
CA ASP A 37 12.99 -10.46 -0.48
C ASP A 37 11.92 -10.91 -1.49
N CYS A 38 11.90 -10.31 -2.69
CA CYS A 38 10.89 -10.60 -3.70
C CYS A 38 11.26 -11.81 -4.54
N LEU A 39 10.31 -12.69 -4.76
CA LEU A 39 10.56 -13.96 -5.41
C LEU A 39 9.84 -14.00 -6.76
N PRO A 40 10.56 -14.17 -7.87
CA PRO A 40 9.94 -14.23 -9.19
C PRO A 40 8.86 -15.30 -9.27
N SER A 41 7.73 -14.94 -9.85
CA SER A 41 6.60 -15.85 -10.09
C SER A 41 5.64 -15.21 -11.10
N LEU A 42 5.22 -15.99 -12.09
CA LEU A 42 4.29 -15.54 -13.13
C LEU A 42 2.81 -15.79 -12.77
N GLU A 43 2.55 -16.62 -11.74
CA GLU A 43 1.19 -17.05 -11.38
C GLU A 43 0.63 -16.30 -10.18
N VAL A 44 1.48 -16.06 -9.18
CA VAL A 44 1.12 -15.41 -7.92
C VAL A 44 2.23 -14.49 -7.46
N ALA A 45 1.91 -13.27 -7.04
CA ALA A 45 2.94 -12.40 -6.48
C ALA A 45 3.37 -12.94 -5.10
N GLN A 46 4.67 -13.13 -4.91
CA GLN A 46 5.22 -13.69 -3.69
C GLN A 46 6.52 -13.03 -3.25
N PHE A 47 6.72 -13.00 -1.93
CA PHE A 47 7.92 -12.47 -1.30
C PHE A 47 8.13 -13.11 0.08
N ASP A 48 9.35 -13.03 0.59
CA ASP A 48 9.69 -13.38 1.96
C ASP A 48 9.85 -12.14 2.82
N PHE A 49 9.23 -12.13 3.99
CA PHE A 49 9.76 -11.36 5.11
C PHE A 49 11.00 -12.07 5.64
N VAL A 50 12.14 -11.40 5.58
CA VAL A 50 13.43 -11.92 6.04
C VAL A 50 13.84 -11.15 7.28
N ILE A 51 13.89 -11.84 8.42
CA ILE A 51 14.32 -11.28 9.70
C ILE A 51 15.62 -11.96 10.08
N GLN A 52 16.70 -11.18 10.20
CA GLN A 52 18.00 -11.68 10.61
C GLN A 52 18.47 -10.94 11.85
N GLY A 53 19.17 -11.62 12.74
CA GLY A 53 19.57 -11.01 13.99
C GLY A 53 20.55 -11.81 14.80
N VAL A 54 20.90 -11.21 15.93
CA VAL A 54 21.84 -11.75 16.89
C VAL A 54 21.23 -11.63 18.29
N VAL A 55 21.24 -12.74 19.01
CA VAL A 55 20.92 -12.82 20.44
C VAL A 55 22.23 -12.94 21.20
N SER A 56 22.57 -11.89 21.94
CA SER A 56 23.70 -11.90 22.87
C SER A 56 23.20 -12.19 24.27
N SER A 57 23.85 -13.08 25.01
CA SER A 57 23.46 -13.42 26.37
C SER A 57 24.65 -13.57 27.29
N ILE A 58 24.44 -13.23 28.57
CA ILE A 58 25.35 -13.50 29.66
C ILE A 58 24.55 -14.24 30.72
N THR A 59 24.94 -15.47 31.01
CA THR A 59 24.18 -16.38 31.88
C THR A 59 25.08 -17.10 32.87
N THR A 60 24.52 -17.35 34.05
CA THR A 60 25.10 -18.22 35.07
C THR A 60 24.23 -19.46 35.19
N SER A 61 24.84 -20.62 34.98
CA SER A 61 24.20 -21.93 35.14
C SER A 61 24.61 -22.53 36.48
N SER A 62 23.69 -22.56 37.44
CA SER A 62 23.92 -23.00 38.81
C SER A 62 23.43 -24.43 39.04
N THR A 63 24.31 -25.26 39.60
CA THR A 63 24.01 -26.62 40.07
C THR A 63 24.37 -26.76 41.56
N PRO A 64 23.99 -27.87 42.23
CA PRO A 64 24.47 -28.15 43.58
C PRO A 64 26.00 -28.26 43.69
N GLN A 65 26.70 -28.47 42.57
CA GLN A 65 28.14 -28.78 42.54
C GLN A 65 28.98 -27.58 42.10
N ALA A 66 28.47 -26.74 41.20
CA ALA A 66 29.19 -25.59 40.63
C ALA A 66 28.26 -24.54 40.01
N ASP A 67 28.76 -23.32 39.90
CA ASP A 67 28.22 -22.24 39.09
C ASP A 67 29.10 -22.08 37.84
N ILE A 68 28.48 -22.12 36.65
CA ILE A 68 29.17 -22.01 35.36
C ILE A 68 28.80 -20.68 34.72
N LEU A 69 29.79 -19.87 34.38
CA LEU A 69 29.62 -18.59 33.69
C LEU A 69 29.70 -18.84 32.18
N GLN A 70 28.68 -18.39 31.46
CA GLN A 70 28.57 -18.56 30.02
C GLN A 70 28.22 -17.25 29.33
N GLN A 71 28.79 -17.06 28.14
CA GLN A 71 28.41 -16.00 27.23
C GLN A 71 27.93 -16.63 25.92
N GLY A 72 26.77 -16.19 25.44
CA GLY A 72 26.16 -16.65 24.19
C GLY A 72 26.15 -15.55 23.15
N ASN A 73 26.41 -15.93 21.90
CA ASN A 73 26.21 -15.10 20.73
C ASN A 73 25.56 -15.95 19.64
N THR A 74 24.23 -15.92 19.56
CA THR A 74 23.45 -16.80 18.68
C THR A 74 22.91 -16.00 17.52
N GLN A 75 23.28 -16.37 16.30
CA GLN A 75 22.74 -15.78 15.08
C GLN A 75 21.47 -16.51 14.68
N PHE A 76 20.49 -15.78 14.14
CA PHE A 76 19.30 -16.39 13.57
C PHE A 76 18.87 -15.73 12.25
N LEU A 77 18.23 -16.53 11.42
CA LEU A 77 17.59 -16.13 10.18
C LEU A 77 16.18 -16.72 10.15
N ALA A 78 15.18 -15.88 10.09
CA ALA A 78 13.79 -16.27 9.93
C ALA A 78 13.25 -15.79 8.59
N ARG A 79 12.51 -16.66 7.90
CA ARG A 79 11.83 -16.34 6.64
C ARG A 79 10.35 -16.68 6.77
N LYS A 80 9.48 -15.73 6.40
CA LYS A 80 8.03 -15.96 6.30
C LYS A 80 7.55 -15.61 4.91
N ARG A 81 7.05 -16.62 4.19
CA ARG A 81 6.53 -16.48 2.83
C ARG A 81 5.15 -15.85 2.84
N VAL A 82 4.96 -14.90 1.94
CA VAL A 82 3.70 -14.21 1.70
C VAL A 82 3.32 -14.34 0.23
N TYR A 83 2.04 -14.55 -0.01
CA TYR A 83 1.42 -14.61 -1.33
C TYR A 83 0.33 -13.56 -1.42
N LEU A 84 0.24 -12.91 -2.58
CA LEU A 84 -0.89 -12.04 -2.93
C LEU A 84 -1.64 -12.74 -4.05
N ASN A 85 -2.90 -13.13 -3.83
CA ASN A 85 -3.71 -13.80 -4.86
C ASN A 85 -4.61 -12.84 -5.67
N GLY A 86 -4.43 -11.53 -5.49
CA GLY A 86 -5.19 -10.49 -6.18
C GLY A 86 -6.43 -10.02 -5.43
N GLU A 87 -6.70 -10.57 -4.26
CA GLU A 87 -7.76 -10.06 -3.36
C GLU A 87 -7.30 -10.02 -1.91
N THR A 88 -6.57 -11.05 -1.50
CA THR A 88 -6.14 -11.31 -0.15
C THR A 88 -4.65 -11.61 -0.09
N ILE A 89 -4.06 -11.25 1.03
CA ILE A 89 -2.71 -11.62 1.44
C ILE A 89 -2.82 -12.94 2.20
N LEU A 90 -2.04 -13.93 1.78
CA LEU A 90 -1.91 -15.23 2.43
C LEU A 90 -0.49 -15.42 2.93
N THR A 91 -0.31 -16.13 4.04
CA THR A 91 0.99 -16.40 4.63
C THR A 91 1.22 -17.89 4.84
N GLN A 92 2.48 -18.30 4.81
CA GLN A 92 2.91 -19.59 5.34
C GLN A 92 3.50 -19.42 6.74
N LYS A 93 3.63 -20.54 7.47
CA LYS A 93 4.40 -20.55 8.71
C LYS A 93 5.85 -20.13 8.45
N SER A 94 6.40 -19.37 9.38
CA SER A 94 7.80 -18.99 9.30
C SER A 94 8.73 -20.18 9.50
N MET A 95 9.88 -20.11 8.83
CA MET A 95 11.01 -21.01 9.00
C MET A 95 12.12 -20.25 9.72
N VAL A 96 12.63 -20.80 10.82
CA VAL A 96 13.69 -20.18 11.62
C VAL A 96 14.92 -21.09 11.62
N GLN A 97 16.05 -20.52 11.22
CA GLN A 97 17.36 -21.14 11.28
C GLN A 97 18.19 -20.43 12.35
N VAL A 98 18.90 -21.21 13.17
CA VAL A 98 19.67 -20.69 14.29
C VAL A 98 21.06 -21.30 14.29
N MET A 99 22.07 -20.45 14.50
CA MET A 99 23.46 -20.82 14.65
C MET A 99 23.92 -20.43 16.06
N PRO A 100 23.73 -21.33 17.05
CA PRO A 100 24.10 -21.05 18.43
C PRO A 100 25.62 -21.11 18.58
N ASN A 101 26.18 -20.13 19.29
CA ASN A 101 27.58 -20.12 19.71
C ASN A 101 27.67 -19.71 21.17
N GLN A 102 28.10 -20.64 22.03
CA GLN A 102 28.28 -20.42 23.45
C GLN A 102 29.73 -20.60 23.85
N LEU A 103 30.19 -19.74 24.75
CA LEU A 103 31.51 -19.75 25.34
C LEU A 103 31.38 -19.92 26.87
N VAL A 104 32.11 -20.87 27.44
CA VAL A 104 32.27 -20.97 28.89
C VAL A 104 33.40 -20.03 29.30
N THR A 105 33.07 -18.98 30.04
CA THR A 105 34.01 -17.94 30.48
C THR A 105 34.61 -18.23 31.86
N GLY A 106 33.94 -19.05 32.67
CA GLY A 106 34.42 -19.45 33.98
C GLY A 106 33.58 -20.55 34.62
N ALA A 107 34.12 -21.14 35.68
CA ALA A 107 33.42 -22.12 36.52
C ALA A 107 33.90 -21.96 37.97
N HIS A 108 32.95 -21.99 38.90
CA HIS A 108 33.19 -21.94 40.35
C HIS A 108 32.54 -23.14 41.01
N ALA A 109 33.34 -24.08 41.48
CA ALA A 109 32.87 -25.21 42.26
C ALA A 109 32.43 -24.75 43.66
N ARG A 110 31.52 -25.48 44.29
CA ARG A 110 31.15 -25.20 45.68
C ARG A 110 32.37 -25.39 46.60
N PRO A 111 32.48 -24.60 47.70
CA PRO A 111 33.59 -24.71 48.63
C PRO A 111 33.75 -26.13 49.14
N THR A 112 34.95 -26.69 48.98
CA THR A 112 35.28 -27.99 49.56
C THR A 112 35.82 -27.83 50.98
N PRO A 113 35.72 -28.85 51.86
CA PRO A 113 36.29 -28.80 53.22
C PRO A 113 37.80 -28.54 53.25
N LEU A 114 38.49 -28.75 52.12
CA LEU A 114 39.92 -28.51 51.95
C LEU A 114 40.12 -27.33 50.98
N PRO A 115 40.31 -26.08 51.48
CA PRO A 115 40.33 -24.90 50.63
C PRO A 115 41.46 -24.90 49.59
N MET A 116 42.54 -25.65 49.81
CA MET A 116 43.63 -25.82 48.84
C MET A 116 43.23 -26.58 47.57
N LEU A 117 42.11 -27.30 47.58
CA LEU A 117 41.61 -28.07 46.43
C LEU A 117 40.58 -27.32 45.57
N ASN A 118 40.18 -26.11 45.98
CA ASN A 118 39.13 -25.34 45.27
C ASN A 118 39.52 -25.04 43.82
N SER A 119 40.77 -24.68 43.54
CA SER A 119 41.23 -24.41 42.17
C SER A 119 41.21 -25.64 41.26
N LEU A 120 41.43 -26.83 41.83
CA LEU A 120 41.31 -28.10 41.10
C LEU A 120 39.84 -28.42 40.83
N ALA A 121 38.96 -28.20 41.81
CA ALA A 121 37.52 -28.38 41.66
C ALA A 121 36.94 -27.45 40.57
N ASP A 122 37.36 -26.18 40.54
CA ASP A 122 37.00 -25.21 39.49
C ASP A 122 37.45 -25.70 38.10
N ARG A 123 38.67 -26.22 37.99
CA ARG A 123 39.21 -26.76 36.73
C ARG A 123 38.45 -27.99 36.24
N ILE A 124 38.01 -28.86 37.16
CA ILE A 124 37.19 -30.03 36.83
C ILE A 124 35.81 -29.57 36.35
N ALA A 125 35.18 -28.64 37.07
CA ALA A 125 33.89 -28.05 36.69
C ALA A 125 33.95 -27.38 35.32
N TYR A 126 35.02 -26.61 35.04
CA TYR A 126 35.24 -25.98 33.74
C TYR A 126 35.36 -27.00 32.61
N LYS A 127 36.18 -28.06 32.78
CA LYS A 127 36.31 -29.14 31.79
C LYS A 127 34.99 -29.88 31.55
N ALA A 128 34.23 -30.14 32.60
CA ALA A 128 32.92 -30.78 32.49
C ALA A 128 31.92 -29.89 31.73
N ALA A 129 31.94 -28.57 31.96
CA ALA A 129 31.15 -27.61 31.22
C ALA A 129 31.54 -27.57 29.73
N LEU A 130 32.84 -27.55 29.42
CA LEU A 130 33.33 -27.61 28.03
C LEU A 130 32.86 -28.88 27.30
N ALA A 131 32.89 -30.03 27.98
CA ALA A 131 32.43 -31.29 27.40
C ALA A 131 30.92 -31.29 27.04
N ARG A 132 30.11 -30.47 27.72
CA ARG A 132 28.67 -30.34 27.50
C ARG A 132 28.28 -29.22 26.54
N LEU A 133 29.25 -28.44 26.01
CA LEU A 133 28.98 -27.34 25.10
C LEU A 133 28.13 -27.75 23.87
N PRO A 134 28.36 -28.90 23.20
CA PRO A 134 27.53 -29.29 22.05
C PRO A 134 26.06 -29.47 22.40
N GLU A 135 25.76 -30.11 23.54
CA GLU A 135 24.39 -30.30 24.04
C GLU A 135 23.77 -28.94 24.42
N SER A 136 24.53 -28.11 25.13
CA SER A 136 24.13 -26.76 25.53
C SER A 136 23.78 -25.88 24.32
N ASN A 137 24.58 -25.94 23.25
CA ASN A 137 24.32 -25.24 21.99
C ASN A 137 23.04 -25.72 21.32
N LEU A 138 22.79 -27.02 21.26
CA LEU A 138 21.56 -27.59 20.68
C LEU A 138 20.33 -27.10 21.45
N ILE A 139 20.35 -27.20 22.78
CA ILE A 139 19.23 -26.77 23.64
C ILE A 139 19.00 -25.26 23.47
N ALA A 140 20.05 -24.46 23.48
CA ALA A 140 19.95 -23.01 23.28
C ALA A 140 19.35 -22.68 21.91
N GLY A 141 19.83 -23.32 20.84
CA GLY A 141 19.29 -23.15 19.49
C GLY A 141 17.80 -23.49 19.42
N GLN A 142 17.39 -24.63 19.97
CA GLN A 142 15.99 -25.05 19.98
C GLN A 142 15.10 -24.07 20.76
N LYS A 143 15.59 -23.52 21.88
CA LYS A 143 14.85 -22.52 22.67
C LYS A 143 14.66 -21.21 21.91
N VAL A 144 15.70 -20.76 21.20
CA VAL A 144 15.60 -19.60 20.32
C VAL A 144 14.54 -19.85 19.23
N ILE A 145 14.53 -21.02 18.58
CA ILE A 145 13.50 -21.37 17.58
C ILE A 145 12.10 -21.35 18.21
N ASN A 146 11.91 -22.06 19.32
CA ASN A 146 10.60 -22.21 19.97
C ASN A 146 10.02 -20.88 20.46
N ARG A 147 10.87 -19.91 20.77
CA ARG A 147 10.45 -18.55 21.14
C ARG A 147 10.19 -17.68 19.92
N LEU A 148 11.14 -17.61 18.98
CA LEU A 148 11.09 -16.66 17.87
C LEU A 148 10.03 -17.02 16.84
N GLN A 149 9.87 -18.31 16.52
CA GLN A 149 8.96 -18.71 15.44
C GLN A 149 7.50 -18.30 15.73
N PRO A 150 6.91 -18.60 16.89
CA PRO A 150 5.54 -18.16 17.19
C PRO A 150 5.40 -16.64 17.29
N GLU A 151 6.42 -15.94 17.80
CA GLU A 151 6.43 -14.48 17.95
C GLU A 151 6.42 -13.78 16.58
N ILE A 152 7.29 -14.23 15.67
CA ILE A 152 7.35 -13.76 14.29
C ILE A 152 6.04 -14.06 13.58
N ASP A 153 5.53 -15.29 13.75
CA ASP A 153 4.28 -15.68 13.10
C ASP A 153 3.13 -14.78 13.54
N ALA A 154 2.92 -14.63 14.86
CA ALA A 154 1.85 -13.82 15.41
C ALA A 154 1.94 -12.35 15.00
N LYS A 155 3.14 -11.76 15.05
CA LYS A 155 3.36 -10.33 14.73
C LYS A 155 3.12 -10.05 13.25
N ILE A 156 3.66 -10.88 12.35
CA ILE A 156 3.46 -10.70 10.91
C ILE A 156 2.02 -10.98 10.52
N ASP A 157 1.41 -12.06 11.03
CA ASP A 157 0.03 -12.41 10.67
C ASP A 157 -0.97 -11.36 11.16
N ALA A 158 -0.78 -10.80 12.36
CA ALA A 158 -1.63 -9.71 12.85
C ALA A 158 -1.56 -8.48 11.93
N ASN A 159 -0.36 -8.02 11.58
CA ASN A 159 -0.18 -6.86 10.71
C ASN A 159 -0.79 -7.11 9.32
N LEU A 160 -0.61 -8.30 8.73
CA LEU A 160 -1.15 -8.61 7.41
C LEU A 160 -2.66 -8.85 7.44
N ALA A 161 -3.22 -9.32 8.55
CA ALA A 161 -4.67 -9.39 8.75
C ALA A 161 -5.30 -7.99 8.75
N ASP A 162 -4.67 -7.02 9.41
CA ASP A 162 -5.11 -5.62 9.39
C ASP A 162 -5.06 -5.04 7.97
N VAL A 163 -3.98 -5.29 7.23
CA VAL A 163 -3.86 -4.86 5.83
C VAL A 163 -4.93 -5.51 4.95
N ASN A 164 -5.21 -6.80 5.12
CA ASN A 164 -6.31 -7.50 4.43
C ASN A 164 -7.67 -6.86 4.70
N SER A 165 -7.94 -6.52 5.96
CA SER A 165 -9.17 -5.84 6.36
C SER A 165 -9.29 -4.48 5.68
N LEU A 166 -8.20 -3.69 5.66
CA LEU A 166 -8.16 -2.38 5.00
C LEU A 166 -8.40 -2.50 3.49
N ILE A 167 -7.71 -3.42 2.80
CA ILE A 167 -7.92 -3.66 1.37
C ILE A 167 -9.38 -4.04 1.11
N HIS A 168 -9.95 -4.95 1.91
CA HIS A 168 -11.33 -5.37 1.75
C HIS A 168 -12.32 -4.22 1.94
N GLN A 169 -12.19 -3.45 3.02
CA GLN A 169 -13.12 -2.39 3.36
C GLN A 169 -12.99 -1.16 2.46
N GLN A 170 -11.76 -0.75 2.14
CA GLN A 170 -11.52 0.50 1.41
C GLN A 170 -11.49 0.31 -0.10
N VAL A 171 -11.12 -0.87 -0.60
CA VAL A 171 -11.02 -1.13 -2.04
C VAL A 171 -12.18 -2.02 -2.50
N TRP A 172 -12.28 -3.25 -2.01
CA TRP A 172 -13.21 -4.23 -2.58
C TRP A 172 -14.68 -3.87 -2.36
N ILE A 173 -15.06 -3.44 -1.15
CA ILE A 173 -16.44 -3.00 -0.87
C ILE A 173 -16.81 -1.80 -1.74
N ARG A 174 -15.89 -0.85 -1.97
CA ARG A 174 -16.13 0.31 -2.82
C ARG A 174 -16.28 -0.06 -4.30
N LEU A 175 -15.38 -0.89 -4.84
CA LEU A 175 -15.48 -1.35 -6.22
C LEU A 175 -16.78 -2.13 -6.46
N LYS A 176 -17.22 -2.93 -5.48
CA LYS A 176 -18.50 -3.65 -5.51
C LYS A 176 -19.70 -2.69 -5.45
N SER A 177 -19.73 -1.75 -4.51
CA SER A 177 -20.84 -0.78 -4.41
C SER A 177 -20.93 0.11 -5.65
N TRP A 178 -19.82 0.28 -6.35
CA TRP A 178 -19.76 1.02 -7.59
C TRP A 178 -20.02 0.18 -8.84
N ASN A 179 -20.24 -1.13 -8.71
CA ASN A 179 -20.43 -2.04 -9.84
C ASN A 179 -19.25 -2.06 -10.84
N VAL A 180 -18.03 -1.83 -10.35
CA VAL A 180 -16.78 -1.81 -11.15
C VAL A 180 -15.77 -2.82 -10.62
N MET A 181 -16.25 -3.99 -10.22
CA MET A 181 -15.37 -5.10 -9.85
C MET A 181 -14.57 -5.57 -11.07
N PRO A 182 -13.25 -5.81 -10.94
CA PRO A 182 -12.44 -6.37 -12.02
C PRO A 182 -12.92 -7.76 -12.44
N ASP A 183 -12.99 -7.98 -13.76
CA ASP A 183 -13.25 -9.30 -14.36
C ASP A 183 -12.00 -10.16 -14.37
N TYR A 184 -10.84 -9.51 -14.53
CA TYR A 184 -9.54 -10.13 -14.51
C TYR A 184 -8.71 -9.54 -13.37
N LYS A 185 -8.08 -10.43 -12.62
CA LYS A 185 -7.20 -10.13 -11.48
C LYS A 185 -5.99 -11.02 -11.64
N ALA A 186 -4.82 -10.43 -11.78
CA ALA A 186 -3.59 -11.16 -11.83
C ALA A 186 -2.53 -10.51 -10.96
N THR A 187 -1.71 -11.35 -10.39
CA THR A 187 -0.63 -10.96 -9.52
C THR A 187 0.60 -11.73 -9.92
N PHE A 188 1.72 -11.05 -10.03
CA PHE A 188 2.98 -11.69 -10.34
C PHE A 188 4.11 -10.89 -9.67
N SER A 189 5.28 -11.50 -9.60
CA SER A 189 6.43 -10.90 -8.96
C SER A 189 7.69 -11.14 -9.77
N SER A 190 8.63 -10.22 -9.63
CA SER A 190 10.02 -10.31 -10.12
C SER A 190 10.96 -10.31 -8.92
N GLN A 191 12.28 -10.24 -9.17
CA GLN A 191 13.27 -10.12 -8.10
C GLN A 191 13.17 -8.78 -7.35
N GLU A 192 12.56 -7.75 -7.95
CA GLU A 192 12.57 -6.40 -7.41
C GLU A 192 11.17 -5.82 -7.14
N ARG A 193 10.14 -6.36 -7.79
CA ARG A 193 8.80 -5.77 -7.83
C ARG A 193 7.69 -6.81 -7.70
N LEU A 194 6.63 -6.40 -7.00
CA LEU A 194 5.33 -7.05 -7.01
C LEU A 194 4.43 -6.30 -7.98
N PHE A 195 3.59 -7.04 -8.70
CA PHE A 195 2.67 -6.49 -9.68
C PHE A 195 1.23 -6.91 -9.35
N TRP A 196 0.32 -5.94 -9.46
CA TRP A 196 -1.14 -6.13 -9.39
C TRP A 196 -1.77 -5.57 -10.66
N ASP A 197 -2.41 -6.46 -11.42
CA ASP A 197 -3.09 -6.15 -12.67
C ASP A 197 -4.59 -6.43 -12.52
N TYR A 198 -5.38 -5.38 -12.71
CA TYR A 198 -6.84 -5.43 -12.65
C TYR A 198 -7.42 -4.87 -13.93
N ARG A 199 -8.39 -5.60 -14.51
CA ARG A 199 -9.05 -5.17 -15.75
C ARG A 199 -10.56 -5.25 -15.62
N LEU A 200 -11.23 -4.22 -16.12
CA LEU A 200 -12.65 -4.24 -16.42
C LEU A 200 -12.78 -4.72 -17.86
N GLY A 201 -13.22 -5.97 -18.04
CA GLY A 201 -13.19 -6.70 -19.30
C GLY A 201 -12.06 -7.72 -19.39
N THR A 202 -12.16 -8.60 -20.40
CA THR A 202 -11.24 -9.74 -20.59
C THR A 202 -10.24 -9.54 -21.72
N GLN A 203 -10.35 -8.45 -22.49
CA GLN A 203 -9.40 -8.21 -23.58
C GLN A 203 -8.03 -7.82 -23.04
N PRO A 204 -6.96 -8.52 -23.45
CA PRO A 204 -5.62 -8.14 -23.07
C PRO A 204 -5.27 -6.82 -23.76
N LEU A 205 -4.94 -5.81 -22.97
CA LEU A 205 -4.31 -4.62 -23.48
C LEU A 205 -2.82 -4.90 -23.60
N ALA A 206 -2.22 -4.51 -24.73
CA ALA A 206 -0.77 -4.45 -24.81
C ALA A 206 -0.32 -3.50 -23.70
N TRP A 207 0.29 -4.05 -22.66
CA TRP A 207 1.04 -3.26 -21.70
C TRP A 207 1.97 -2.37 -22.55
N ALA A 208 2.07 -1.07 -22.26
CA ALA A 208 3.14 -0.25 -22.83
C ALA A 208 4.44 -0.86 -22.33
N THR A 209 4.99 -1.82 -23.09
CA THR A 209 5.98 -2.83 -22.66
C THR A 209 6.94 -2.12 -21.73
N PRO A 210 7.32 -2.65 -20.55
CA PRO A 210 8.63 -2.28 -20.10
C PRO A 210 9.51 -2.88 -21.19
N THR A 211 9.76 -2.13 -22.27
CA THR A 211 10.75 -2.52 -23.25
C THR A 211 11.98 -2.84 -22.41
N GLN A 212 12.79 -3.81 -22.80
CA GLN A 212 14.07 -3.98 -22.14
C GLN A 212 14.91 -2.68 -22.16
N GLU A 213 14.50 -1.65 -22.91
CA GLU A 213 14.97 -0.26 -22.85
C GLU A 213 14.44 0.59 -21.66
N THR A 214 13.52 0.07 -20.85
CA THR A 214 13.19 0.58 -19.50
C THR A 214 13.92 -0.16 -18.39
N GLN A 215 14.83 -1.10 -18.72
CA GLN A 215 16.07 -1.13 -17.95
C GLN A 215 16.85 0.09 -18.40
N PRO A 216 17.18 1.05 -17.51
CA PRO A 216 18.17 2.04 -17.86
C PRO A 216 19.42 1.27 -18.31
N THR A 217 19.82 1.42 -19.57
CA THR A 217 21.23 1.25 -19.94
C THR A 217 21.97 2.30 -19.14
N LEU A 218 22.44 1.91 -17.96
CA LEU A 218 23.04 2.75 -16.95
C LEU A 218 24.24 3.53 -17.53
N PRO A 219 24.20 4.86 -17.63
CA PRO A 219 25.35 5.65 -17.22
C PRO A 219 25.33 5.70 -15.69
N SER A 220 26.51 5.53 -15.11
CA SER A 220 26.78 5.64 -13.68
C SER A 220 26.43 7.02 -13.12
N SER A 221 25.17 7.23 -12.74
CA SER A 221 24.73 8.20 -11.74
C SER A 221 23.27 7.89 -11.34
N SER A 222 23.08 7.64 -10.03
CA SER A 222 21.82 7.42 -9.30
C SER A 222 20.51 7.49 -10.11
N VAL A 223 20.02 6.33 -10.58
CA VAL A 223 18.68 6.22 -11.16
C VAL A 223 17.66 6.25 -10.03
N PHE A 224 16.74 7.20 -10.10
CA PHE A 224 15.56 7.24 -9.24
C PHE A 224 14.64 6.06 -9.57
N VAL A 225 14.44 5.15 -8.61
CA VAL A 225 13.52 4.01 -8.75
C VAL A 225 12.32 4.27 -7.86
N PRO A 226 11.10 4.47 -8.40
CA PRO A 226 9.92 4.71 -7.58
C PRO A 226 9.58 3.46 -6.76
N ASP A 227 9.09 3.66 -5.55
CA ASP A 227 8.68 2.56 -4.66
C ASP A 227 7.32 1.99 -5.04
N VAL A 228 6.41 2.84 -5.54
CA VAL A 228 5.08 2.44 -6.00
C VAL A 228 4.81 3.10 -7.36
N THR A 229 4.21 2.36 -8.28
CA THR A 229 3.75 2.88 -9.57
C THR A 229 2.31 2.44 -9.81
N VAL A 230 1.42 3.40 -10.04
CA VAL A 230 0.03 3.16 -10.43
C VAL A 230 -0.10 3.50 -11.91
N ARG A 231 -0.66 2.57 -12.69
CA ARG A 231 -0.89 2.75 -14.13
C ARG A 231 -2.36 2.57 -14.44
N LEU A 232 -2.95 3.54 -15.13
CA LEU A 232 -4.34 3.54 -15.52
C LEU A 232 -4.42 3.73 -17.04
N HIS A 233 -5.05 2.81 -17.75
CA HIS A 233 -5.28 2.93 -19.19
C HIS A 233 -6.55 3.73 -19.46
N GLU A 234 -6.57 4.51 -20.53
CA GLU A 234 -7.72 5.35 -20.93
C GLU A 234 -9.02 4.55 -21.16
N SER A 235 -8.93 3.28 -21.57
CA SER A 235 -10.10 2.40 -21.74
C SER A 235 -10.82 2.08 -20.42
N LEU A 236 -10.20 2.38 -19.26
CA LEU A 236 -10.84 2.24 -17.96
C LEU A 236 -12.10 3.12 -17.88
N PHE A 237 -12.06 4.33 -18.42
CA PHE A 237 -13.18 5.28 -18.34
C PHE A 237 -14.41 4.76 -19.11
N GLU A 238 -14.20 4.26 -20.33
CA GLU A 238 -15.26 3.65 -21.14
C GLU A 238 -15.85 2.41 -20.46
N SER A 239 -14.98 1.56 -19.90
CA SER A 239 -15.38 0.34 -19.20
C SER A 239 -16.19 0.65 -17.94
N VAL A 240 -15.78 1.65 -17.16
CA VAL A 240 -16.53 2.15 -16.01
C VAL A 240 -17.88 2.71 -16.47
N ALA A 241 -17.92 3.51 -17.52
CA ALA A 241 -19.17 4.09 -18.02
C ALA A 241 -20.18 3.03 -18.47
N SER A 242 -19.70 1.98 -19.14
CA SER A 242 -20.52 0.83 -19.52
C SER A 242 -21.04 0.07 -18.29
N ARG A 243 -20.17 -0.26 -17.33
CA ARG A 243 -20.52 -0.96 -16.08
C ARG A 243 -21.50 -0.18 -15.22
N ARG A 244 -21.34 1.13 -15.18
CA ARG A 244 -22.25 2.05 -14.47
C ARG A 244 -23.53 2.32 -15.26
N GLN A 245 -23.67 1.76 -16.47
CA GLN A 245 -24.79 1.98 -17.38
C GLN A 245 -25.08 3.46 -17.54
N LEU A 246 -24.04 4.27 -17.79
CA LEU A 246 -24.21 5.73 -17.91
C LEU A 246 -25.09 6.10 -19.10
N GLY A 247 -25.09 5.31 -20.17
CA GLY A 247 -25.87 5.62 -21.37
C GLY A 247 -27.35 5.79 -21.09
N GLY A 248 -27.92 6.91 -21.52
CA GLY A 248 -29.32 7.28 -21.29
C GLY A 248 -29.64 7.76 -19.87
N LYS A 249 -28.68 7.76 -18.93
CA LYS A 249 -28.92 8.30 -17.59
C LYS A 249 -28.96 9.81 -17.61
N THR A 250 -29.94 10.36 -16.90
CA THR A 250 -30.04 11.78 -16.63
C THR A 250 -29.42 12.06 -15.28
N VAL A 251 -28.48 13.00 -15.25
CA VAL A 251 -27.88 13.54 -14.03
C VAL A 251 -28.06 15.05 -14.03
N SER A 252 -28.29 15.63 -12.86
CA SER A 252 -28.13 17.07 -12.68
C SER A 252 -26.66 17.45 -12.83
N LEU A 253 -26.40 18.71 -13.21
CA LEU A 253 -25.03 19.21 -13.26
C LEU A 253 -24.34 19.16 -11.88
N ASN A 254 -25.11 19.26 -10.79
CA ASN A 254 -24.62 19.07 -9.42
C ASN A 254 -24.18 17.63 -9.16
N GLU A 255 -24.94 16.63 -9.62
CA GLU A 255 -24.58 15.21 -9.47
C GLU A 255 -23.38 14.84 -10.34
N LEU A 256 -23.26 15.40 -11.55
CA LEU A 256 -22.08 15.20 -12.41
C LEU A 256 -20.82 15.78 -11.74
N ARG A 257 -20.95 16.96 -11.11
CA ARG A 257 -19.90 17.59 -10.31
C ARG A 257 -19.52 16.69 -9.14
N GLU A 258 -20.48 16.29 -8.31
CA GLU A 258 -20.23 15.39 -7.19
C GLU A 258 -19.59 14.06 -7.61
N ALA A 259 -20.00 13.48 -8.74
CA ALA A 259 -19.41 12.25 -9.25
C ALA A 259 -17.95 12.43 -9.69
N THR A 260 -17.64 13.57 -10.31
CA THR A 260 -16.28 13.94 -10.74
C THR A 260 -15.39 14.19 -9.53
N ASP A 261 -15.89 14.97 -8.57
CA ASP A 261 -15.19 15.25 -7.32
C ASP A 261 -14.97 13.95 -6.53
N ARG A 262 -15.97 13.07 -6.42
CA ARG A 262 -15.84 11.77 -5.71
C ARG A 262 -14.92 10.78 -6.39
N LEU A 263 -14.88 10.74 -7.72
CA LEU A 263 -13.91 9.94 -8.48
C LEU A 263 -12.48 10.41 -8.18
N LEU A 264 -12.28 11.72 -8.12
CA LEU A 264 -11.00 12.35 -7.80
C LEU A 264 -10.68 12.23 -6.29
N LEU A 265 -11.68 12.15 -5.41
CA LEU A 265 -11.55 11.89 -3.97
C LEU A 265 -11.12 10.47 -3.63
N LEU A 266 -11.23 9.48 -4.53
CA LEU A 266 -10.53 8.20 -4.32
C LEU A 266 -9.03 8.38 -4.17
N LEU A 267 -8.50 9.47 -4.73
CA LEU A 267 -7.09 9.81 -4.78
C LEU A 267 -6.73 10.91 -3.77
N ALA A 268 -7.69 11.45 -3.01
CA ALA A 268 -7.48 12.63 -2.16
C ALA A 268 -8.07 12.48 -0.74
N GLU A 269 -7.35 12.99 0.26
CA GLU A 269 -7.70 12.89 1.69
C GLU A 269 -8.60 14.05 2.17
N GLU A 270 -8.66 15.16 1.43
CA GLU A 270 -9.44 16.35 1.80
C GLU A 270 -10.52 16.67 0.76
N VAL A 271 -11.70 16.97 1.30
CA VAL A 271 -12.88 17.37 0.54
C VAL A 271 -12.80 18.89 0.32
N PRO A 272 -12.83 19.39 -0.92
CA PRO A 272 -13.05 20.81 -1.16
C PRO A 272 -14.36 21.23 -0.47
N ALA A 273 -14.38 22.41 0.15
CA ALA A 273 -15.56 22.92 0.84
C ALA A 273 -16.82 22.85 -0.04
N GLU A 274 -17.98 22.52 0.55
CA GLU A 274 -19.27 22.46 -0.14
C GLU A 274 -19.50 23.72 -0.97
N LEU A 275 -19.50 23.55 -2.29
CA LEU A 275 -19.77 24.61 -3.24
C LEU A 275 -21.28 24.92 -3.24
N PRO A 276 -21.67 26.22 -3.31
CA PRO A 276 -23.08 26.59 -3.36
C PRO A 276 -23.80 25.89 -4.52
N GLY A 277 -25.04 25.47 -4.26
CA GLY A 277 -25.89 24.81 -5.25
C GLY A 277 -26.19 25.73 -6.42
N LEU A 278 -26.17 25.19 -7.64
CA LEU A 278 -26.51 25.96 -8.84
C LEU A 278 -27.96 26.46 -8.79
N PRO A 279 -28.24 27.72 -9.19
CA PRO A 279 -29.59 28.29 -9.19
C PRO A 279 -30.50 27.76 -10.31
N LEU A 280 -29.96 27.02 -11.29
CA LEU A 280 -30.70 26.48 -12.42
C LEU A 280 -30.60 24.95 -12.45
N ALA A 281 -31.75 24.28 -12.48
CA ALA A 281 -31.85 22.83 -12.69
C ALA A 281 -31.52 22.49 -14.16
N ILE A 282 -30.23 22.50 -14.49
CA ILE A 282 -29.72 21.96 -15.75
C ILE A 282 -29.49 20.46 -15.52
N THR A 283 -30.14 19.66 -16.35
CA THR A 283 -29.93 18.22 -16.41
C THR A 283 -29.17 17.86 -17.67
N PHE A 284 -28.29 16.88 -17.54
CA PHE A 284 -27.49 16.30 -18.61
C PHE A 284 -27.91 14.84 -18.75
N THR A 285 -28.41 14.47 -19.93
CA THR A 285 -28.70 13.07 -20.27
C THR A 285 -27.54 12.53 -21.08
N PHE A 286 -26.84 11.53 -20.55
CA PHE A 286 -25.76 10.84 -21.25
C PHE A 286 -26.26 10.17 -22.52
N ASP A 287 -25.46 10.21 -23.58
CA ASP A 287 -25.75 9.50 -24.82
C ASP A 287 -25.76 7.99 -24.59
N THR A 288 -26.70 7.29 -25.21
CA THR A 288 -26.79 5.83 -25.16
C THR A 288 -25.56 5.12 -25.74
N HIS A 289 -24.83 5.77 -26.64
CA HIS A 289 -23.63 5.26 -27.31
C HIS A 289 -22.41 6.10 -26.89
N GLN A 290 -21.44 5.44 -26.25
CA GLN A 290 -20.17 6.04 -25.81
C GLN A 290 -20.36 7.33 -24.98
N PRO A 291 -21.05 7.24 -23.83
CA PRO A 291 -21.32 8.40 -22.97
C PRO A 291 -20.06 9.07 -22.39
N LEU A 292 -18.96 8.31 -22.29
CA LEU A 292 -17.70 8.74 -21.71
C LEU A 292 -16.55 8.08 -22.47
N ARG A 293 -15.56 8.88 -22.86
CA ARG A 293 -14.29 8.42 -23.45
C ARG A 293 -13.14 9.25 -22.89
N ALA A 294 -11.96 8.65 -22.83
CA ALA A 294 -10.74 9.32 -22.40
C ALA A 294 -9.62 9.12 -23.42
N GLU A 295 -8.73 10.09 -23.53
CA GLU A 295 -7.46 9.97 -24.24
C GLU A 295 -6.31 10.47 -23.34
N ALA A 296 -5.32 9.62 -23.08
CA ALA A 296 -4.13 9.99 -22.30
C ALA A 296 -2.92 10.20 -23.24
N ARG A 297 -2.55 11.45 -23.49
CA ARG A 297 -1.46 11.82 -24.40
C ARG A 297 -0.81 13.14 -24.02
N GLU A 298 0.44 13.34 -24.41
CA GLU A 298 1.14 14.63 -24.30
C GLU A 298 1.11 15.25 -22.89
N ASN A 299 1.18 14.39 -21.87
CA ASN A 299 1.06 14.72 -20.46
C ASN A 299 -0.29 15.34 -20.03
N GLN A 300 -1.35 14.97 -20.74
CA GLN A 300 -2.71 15.44 -20.50
C GLN A 300 -3.71 14.29 -20.54
N LEU A 301 -4.83 14.47 -19.86
CA LEU A 301 -6.01 13.63 -19.99
C LEU A 301 -7.10 14.43 -20.72
N LEU A 302 -7.50 13.98 -21.89
CA LEU A 302 -8.64 14.52 -22.61
C LEU A 302 -9.86 13.66 -22.28
N LEU A 303 -10.86 14.25 -21.60
CA LEU A 303 -12.10 13.58 -21.28
C LEU A 303 -13.22 14.05 -22.21
N TYR A 304 -13.93 13.11 -22.81
CA TYR A 304 -15.03 13.36 -23.73
C TYR A 304 -16.32 12.85 -23.09
N LEU A 305 -17.28 13.75 -22.88
CA LEU A 305 -18.62 13.44 -22.39
C LEU A 305 -19.61 13.71 -23.51
N ARG A 306 -20.48 12.74 -23.80
CA ARG A 306 -21.48 12.87 -24.86
C ARG A 306 -22.89 12.81 -24.29
N GLY A 307 -23.76 13.74 -24.68
CA GLY A 307 -25.14 13.77 -24.19
C GLY A 307 -25.91 15.03 -24.55
N THR A 308 -27.14 15.13 -24.05
CA THR A 308 -28.05 16.26 -24.30
C THR A 308 -28.30 17.05 -23.03
N PHE A 309 -28.42 18.37 -23.14
CA PHE A 309 -28.78 19.23 -22.02
C PHE A 309 -30.27 19.57 -22.03
N GLN A 310 -30.83 19.75 -20.84
CA GLN A 310 -32.18 20.27 -20.65
C GLN A 310 -32.20 21.22 -19.45
N ALA A 311 -32.61 22.47 -19.68
CA ALA A 311 -32.75 23.49 -18.64
C ALA A 311 -34.22 23.65 -18.26
N GLY A 312 -34.62 23.13 -17.10
CA GLY A 312 -36.02 23.15 -16.65
C GLY A 312 -36.97 22.49 -17.66
N THR A 313 -37.97 23.25 -18.13
CA THR A 313 -39.00 22.79 -19.09
C THR A 313 -38.65 23.07 -20.55
N LEU A 314 -37.48 23.64 -20.83
CA LEU A 314 -37.05 23.90 -22.21
C LEU A 314 -36.82 22.59 -22.97
N PRO A 315 -36.95 22.58 -24.31
CA PRO A 315 -36.63 21.42 -25.13
C PRO A 315 -35.20 20.94 -24.91
N LYS A 316 -34.99 19.63 -25.03
CA LYS A 316 -33.64 19.05 -25.02
C LYS A 316 -32.83 19.61 -26.18
N THR A 317 -31.56 19.90 -25.93
CA THR A 317 -30.63 20.23 -27.01
C THR A 317 -30.39 19.00 -27.87
N GLU A 318 -29.91 19.22 -29.09
CA GLU A 318 -29.23 18.17 -29.85
C GLU A 318 -28.04 17.61 -29.06
N THR A 319 -27.59 16.43 -29.45
CA THR A 319 -26.46 15.75 -28.81
C THR A 319 -25.23 16.65 -28.87
N GLN A 320 -24.61 16.87 -27.72
CA GLN A 320 -23.38 17.63 -27.59
C GLN A 320 -22.23 16.71 -27.18
N GLU A 321 -21.05 16.98 -27.71
CA GLU A 321 -19.78 16.46 -27.20
C GLU A 321 -19.08 17.57 -26.40
N ILE A 322 -18.77 17.25 -25.14
CA ILE A 322 -18.02 18.10 -24.23
C ILE A 322 -16.63 17.50 -24.11
N ARG A 323 -15.61 18.25 -24.52
CA ARG A 323 -14.21 17.89 -24.36
C ARG A 323 -13.59 18.73 -23.25
N LEU A 324 -13.05 18.05 -22.25
CA LEU A 324 -12.34 18.61 -21.11
C LEU A 324 -10.86 18.25 -21.20
N GLN A 325 -9.99 19.25 -21.22
CA GLN A 325 -8.54 19.05 -21.13
C GLN A 325 -8.10 19.17 -19.67
N ILE A 326 -7.63 18.06 -19.11
CA ILE A 326 -7.22 17.93 -17.72
C ILE A 326 -5.69 17.82 -17.67
N THR A 327 -5.08 18.70 -16.88
CA THR A 327 -3.63 18.77 -16.65
C THR A 327 -3.33 18.67 -15.16
N GLY A 328 -2.26 17.97 -14.81
CA GLY A 328 -1.74 17.92 -13.46
C GLY A 328 -0.50 18.80 -13.30
N GLU A 329 -0.48 19.66 -12.29
CA GLU A 329 0.69 20.43 -11.89
C GLU A 329 1.19 19.93 -10.53
N LEU A 330 2.45 19.50 -10.48
CA LEU A 330 3.07 19.01 -9.26
C LEU A 330 3.88 20.14 -8.62
N THR A 331 3.52 20.52 -7.40
CA THR A 331 4.30 21.45 -6.56
C THR A 331 5.08 20.68 -5.49
N GLU A 332 5.77 21.38 -4.58
CA GLU A 332 6.44 20.72 -3.47
C GLU A 332 5.45 20.02 -2.52
N GLN A 333 4.28 20.61 -2.24
CA GLN A 333 3.37 20.10 -1.21
C GLN A 333 2.08 19.51 -1.78
N THR A 334 1.67 19.96 -2.97
CA THR A 334 0.39 19.61 -3.56
C THR A 334 0.55 19.12 -4.99
N PHE A 335 -0.40 18.30 -5.42
CA PHE A 335 -0.66 17.98 -6.80
C PHE A 335 -1.99 18.61 -7.18
N THR A 336 -1.95 19.59 -8.08
CA THR A 336 -3.14 20.36 -8.48
C THR A 336 -3.61 19.86 -9.84
N ILE A 337 -4.84 19.36 -9.89
CA ILE A 337 -5.52 18.95 -11.12
C ILE A 337 -6.34 20.15 -11.61
N LYS A 338 -6.06 20.62 -12.82
CA LYS A 338 -6.75 21.74 -13.46
C LYS A 338 -7.44 21.27 -14.74
N THR A 339 -8.63 21.81 -14.98
CA THR A 339 -9.29 21.72 -16.28
C THR A 339 -9.11 23.06 -16.99
N SER A 340 -8.38 23.08 -18.10
CA SER A 340 -7.99 24.34 -18.78
C SER A 340 -8.87 24.64 -19.97
N ASP A 341 -8.93 23.72 -20.93
CA ASP A 341 -9.70 23.88 -22.17
C ASP A 341 -11.00 23.06 -22.11
N ILE A 342 -12.12 23.76 -22.29
CA ILE A 342 -13.46 23.20 -22.29
C ILE A 342 -14.10 23.62 -23.59
N THR A 343 -14.34 22.63 -24.44
CA THR A 343 -15.02 22.84 -25.72
C THR A 343 -16.31 22.03 -25.73
N VAL A 344 -17.38 22.67 -26.16
CA VAL A 344 -18.69 22.02 -26.35
C VAL A 344 -19.01 22.16 -27.82
N ARG A 345 -19.36 21.06 -28.47
CA ARG A 345 -19.73 21.02 -29.88
C ARG A 345 -20.98 20.20 -30.07
N GLU A 346 -21.80 20.62 -31.00
CA GLU A 346 -22.98 19.84 -31.40
C GLU A 346 -22.55 18.70 -32.32
N LEU A 347 -23.05 17.51 -32.05
CA LEU A 347 -22.87 16.35 -32.89
C LEU A 347 -23.97 16.34 -33.95
N GLN A 348 -23.58 16.47 -35.21
CA GLN A 348 -24.50 16.44 -36.34
C GLN A 348 -24.94 15.01 -36.66
N ALA A 349 -26.03 14.88 -37.43
CA ALA A 349 -26.59 13.59 -37.83
C ALA A 349 -25.62 12.71 -38.65
N ASP A 350 -24.62 13.31 -39.29
CA ASP A 350 -23.56 12.62 -40.05
C ASP A 350 -22.37 12.19 -39.16
N GLY A 351 -22.42 12.47 -37.85
CA GLY A 351 -21.37 12.18 -36.89
C GLY A 351 -20.25 13.22 -36.81
N THR A 352 -20.34 14.32 -37.56
CA THR A 352 -19.36 15.41 -37.49
C THR A 352 -19.66 16.39 -36.36
N LEU A 353 -18.63 17.07 -35.87
CA LEU A 353 -18.77 18.09 -34.82
C LEU A 353 -18.91 19.47 -35.44
N ALA A 354 -20.04 20.14 -35.16
CA ALA A 354 -20.30 21.50 -35.60
C ALA A 354 -19.34 22.50 -34.93
N THR A 355 -19.14 23.64 -35.60
CA THR A 355 -18.48 24.80 -34.99
C THR A 355 -19.33 25.29 -33.79
N PRO A 356 -18.71 25.60 -32.63
CA PRO A 356 -19.46 26.06 -31.46
C PRO A 356 -20.29 27.30 -31.76
N GLY A 357 -21.60 27.23 -31.52
CA GLY A 357 -22.51 28.38 -31.56
C GLY A 357 -22.61 29.11 -30.23
N ILE A 358 -23.55 30.05 -30.14
CA ILE A 358 -23.81 30.85 -28.92
C ILE A 358 -24.18 29.94 -27.74
N THR A 359 -25.06 28.96 -27.98
CA THR A 359 -25.51 27.99 -26.98
C THR A 359 -24.35 27.16 -26.43
N GLN A 360 -23.51 26.60 -27.30
CA GLN A 360 -22.34 25.81 -26.89
C GLN A 360 -21.33 26.65 -26.11
N THR A 361 -21.12 27.91 -26.54
CA THR A 361 -20.23 28.84 -25.85
C THR A 361 -20.74 29.16 -24.45
N ALA A 362 -22.06 29.35 -24.29
CA ALA A 362 -22.69 29.58 -22.99
C ALA A 362 -22.57 28.35 -22.06
N ILE A 363 -22.80 27.13 -22.59
CA ILE A 363 -22.63 25.88 -21.82
C ILE A 363 -21.17 25.73 -21.39
N ALA A 364 -20.20 25.91 -22.30
CA ALA A 364 -18.78 25.83 -21.99
C ALA A 364 -18.37 26.85 -20.91
N ALA A 365 -18.86 28.09 -20.99
CA ALA A 365 -18.63 29.12 -19.99
C ALA A 365 -19.22 28.75 -18.62
N GLN A 366 -20.43 28.17 -18.60
CA GLN A 366 -21.05 27.69 -17.37
C GLN A 366 -20.26 26.55 -16.75
N ILE A 367 -19.82 25.55 -17.52
CA ILE A 367 -18.98 24.46 -17.00
C ILE A 367 -17.66 25.04 -16.47
N ARG A 368 -16.99 25.91 -17.24
CA ARG A 368 -15.72 26.54 -16.84
C ARG A 368 -15.81 27.29 -15.51
N THR A 369 -16.88 28.04 -15.30
CA THR A 369 -17.09 28.84 -14.08
C THR A 369 -17.27 27.96 -12.84
N ASN A 370 -17.66 26.70 -13.01
CA ASN A 370 -17.96 25.77 -11.92
C ASN A 370 -16.88 24.73 -11.66
N LEU A 371 -15.89 24.59 -12.54
CA LEU A 371 -14.75 23.70 -12.33
C LEU A 371 -13.66 24.44 -11.55
N GLN A 372 -13.48 24.07 -10.28
CA GLN A 372 -12.34 24.52 -9.49
C GLN A 372 -11.17 23.54 -9.62
N PRO A 373 -9.92 24.03 -9.55
CA PRO A 373 -8.77 23.16 -9.40
C PRO A 373 -8.91 22.26 -8.17
N ILE A 374 -8.56 20.99 -8.31
CA ILE A 374 -8.54 20.05 -7.20
C ILE A 374 -7.11 19.94 -6.69
N GLU A 375 -6.93 20.20 -5.40
CA GLU A 375 -5.63 20.08 -4.76
C GLU A 375 -5.56 18.80 -3.93
N ILE A 376 -4.56 17.99 -4.22
CA ILE A 376 -4.30 16.74 -3.52
C ILE A 376 -2.98 16.91 -2.76
N LYS A 377 -2.95 16.54 -1.49
CA LYS A 377 -1.68 16.49 -0.75
C LYS A 377 -0.75 15.48 -1.43
N ARG A 378 0.47 15.94 -1.72
CA ARG A 378 1.48 15.12 -2.37
C ARG A 378 1.99 14.02 -1.45
N GLU A 379 1.98 14.25 -0.14
CA GLU A 379 2.37 13.30 0.91
C GLU A 379 1.12 12.64 1.52
N LEU A 380 1.04 11.32 1.39
CA LEU A 380 0.05 10.47 2.03
C LEU A 380 0.74 9.73 3.18
N ARG A 381 0.23 9.93 4.40
CA ARG A 381 0.73 9.21 5.57
C ARG A 381 -0.06 7.92 5.72
N LEU A 382 0.65 6.80 5.65
CA LEU A 382 0.01 5.50 5.89
C LEU A 382 -0.37 5.41 7.39
N HIS A 383 -1.59 4.92 7.61
CA HIS A 383 -2.38 4.93 8.85
C HIS A 383 -1.58 4.77 10.17
N GLU A 384 -1.93 5.59 11.19
CA GLU A 384 -1.29 5.59 12.53
C GLU A 384 -1.34 4.24 13.28
N GLN A 385 -2.29 3.36 12.93
CA GLN A 385 -2.43 2.05 13.57
C GLN A 385 -1.22 1.13 13.37
N LEU A 386 -0.43 1.33 12.31
CA LEU A 386 0.80 0.56 12.05
C LEU A 386 2.00 1.04 12.88
N LYS A 387 1.83 1.98 13.83
CA LYS A 387 2.88 2.55 14.70
C LYS A 387 4.09 3.13 13.95
N GLN A 388 3.97 3.41 12.65
CA GLN A 388 5.03 3.95 11.81
C GLN A 388 4.50 5.07 10.93
N THR A 389 5.21 6.20 10.92
CA THR A 389 5.00 7.31 10.00
C THR A 389 5.75 7.05 8.70
N LEU A 390 5.29 6.06 7.93
CA LEU A 390 5.72 5.91 6.55
C LEU A 390 4.93 6.90 5.69
N ALA A 391 5.63 7.83 5.06
CA ALA A 391 5.04 8.81 4.17
C ALA A 391 5.32 8.39 2.73
N ILE A 392 4.26 8.19 1.95
CA ILE A 392 4.35 7.98 0.51
C ILE A 392 4.13 9.32 -0.16
N ARG A 393 5.07 9.75 -1.00
CA ARG A 393 5.00 11.03 -1.71
C ARG A 393 4.86 10.78 -3.21
N LEU A 394 3.84 11.35 -3.84
CA LEU A 394 3.70 11.37 -5.30
C LEU A 394 4.89 12.11 -5.89
N SER A 395 5.74 11.45 -6.67
CA SER A 395 6.97 12.03 -7.21
C SER A 395 6.82 12.55 -8.62
N GLU A 396 5.98 11.88 -9.41
CA GLU A 396 5.83 12.15 -10.83
C GLU A 396 4.45 11.69 -11.32
N VAL A 397 3.88 12.45 -12.25
CA VAL A 397 2.66 12.11 -12.99
C VAL A 397 2.95 12.31 -14.47
N GLN A 398 2.68 11.29 -15.28
CA GLN A 398 2.86 11.34 -16.72
C GLN A 398 1.67 10.71 -17.44
N SER A 399 1.17 11.35 -18.48
CA SER A 399 0.12 10.78 -19.35
C SER A 399 0.61 10.68 -20.79
N ASP A 400 0.81 9.47 -21.30
CA ASP A 400 1.23 9.27 -22.70
C ASP A 400 0.82 7.89 -23.24
N LYS A 401 0.63 7.79 -24.56
CA LYS A 401 0.32 6.54 -25.28
C LYS A 401 -0.84 5.74 -24.66
N GLY A 402 -1.88 6.43 -24.21
CA GLY A 402 -3.07 5.84 -23.60
C GLY A 402 -2.94 5.46 -22.12
N TRP A 403 -1.81 5.77 -21.49
CA TRP A 403 -1.55 5.47 -20.08
C TRP A 403 -1.36 6.72 -19.24
N MET A 404 -1.97 6.72 -18.06
CA MET A 404 -1.64 7.62 -16.96
C MET A 404 -0.79 6.88 -15.94
N ASN A 405 0.40 7.39 -15.68
CA ASN A 405 1.40 6.83 -14.78
C ASN A 405 1.58 7.76 -13.58
N LEU A 406 1.31 7.26 -12.39
CA LEU A 406 1.57 7.94 -11.12
C LEU A 406 2.68 7.20 -10.40
N GLN A 407 3.78 7.89 -10.11
CA GLN A 407 4.92 7.31 -9.40
C GLN A 407 5.00 7.90 -7.99
N PHE A 408 5.31 7.05 -7.02
CA PHE A 408 5.44 7.45 -5.63
C PHE A 408 6.72 6.93 -5.01
N THR A 409 7.27 7.72 -4.09
CA THR A 409 8.44 7.37 -3.27
C THR A 409 8.08 7.31 -1.81
N ALA A 410 8.65 6.33 -1.12
CA ALA A 410 8.51 6.20 0.30
C ALA A 410 9.67 6.91 1.01
N ASN A 411 9.32 7.79 1.93
CA ASN A 411 10.26 8.39 2.86
C ASN A 411 9.86 8.01 4.29
N GLN A 412 10.85 7.78 5.15
CA GLN A 412 10.58 7.80 6.58
C GLN A 412 10.18 9.24 6.95
N ALA A 413 8.95 9.45 7.41
CA ALA A 413 8.54 10.79 7.81
C ALA A 413 9.35 11.18 9.05
N ALA A 414 9.86 12.42 9.07
CA ALA A 414 10.40 13.00 10.29
C ALA A 414 9.32 12.92 11.39
N PRO A 415 9.68 12.68 12.67
CA PRO A 415 8.70 12.72 13.74
C PRO A 415 8.04 14.09 13.75
N GLY A 416 6.74 14.13 13.41
CA GLY A 416 5.96 15.35 13.47
C GLY A 416 5.93 15.89 14.90
N PRO A 417 5.74 17.21 15.10
CA PRO A 417 5.46 17.73 16.43
C PRO A 417 4.23 17.03 17.00
N VAL A 418 4.34 16.60 18.26
CA VAL A 418 3.24 15.97 19.01
C VAL A 418 2.14 17.03 19.19
N GLU A 419 1.23 17.13 18.23
CA GLU A 419 -0.02 17.85 18.45
C GLU A 419 -0.87 16.98 19.38
N ASN A 420 -1.15 17.50 20.58
CA ASN A 420 -2.18 17.00 21.47
C ASN A 420 -3.54 17.11 20.75
N ARG A 421 -3.90 16.11 19.93
CA ARG A 421 -5.22 16.03 19.31
C ARG A 421 -6.13 15.16 20.18
N ILE A 422 -7.14 15.82 20.71
CA ILE A 422 -8.38 15.24 21.22
C ILE A 422 -8.86 14.17 20.22
N PRO A 423 -9.33 13.00 20.66
CA PRO A 423 -9.76 11.94 19.75
C PRO A 423 -10.79 12.49 18.77
N SER A 424 -10.44 12.45 17.48
CA SER A 424 -11.37 12.79 16.42
C SER A 424 -12.52 11.78 16.43
N PRO A 425 -13.77 12.22 16.17
CA PRO A 425 -14.89 11.30 16.07
C PRO A 425 -14.60 10.28 14.97
N LYS A 426 -15.04 9.04 15.19
CA LYS A 426 -14.97 7.96 14.20
C LYS A 426 -15.42 8.49 12.84
N PRO A 427 -14.72 8.22 11.73
CA PRO A 427 -15.20 8.58 10.41
C PRO A 427 -16.56 7.91 10.20
N THR A 428 -17.62 8.70 10.22
CA THR A 428 -18.92 8.30 9.71
C THR A 428 -18.75 8.05 8.22
N LEU A 429 -18.95 6.80 7.81
CA LEU A 429 -19.04 6.43 6.41
C LEU A 429 -20.07 7.36 5.74
N PRO A 430 -19.73 8.09 4.66
CA PRO A 430 -20.76 8.63 3.80
C PRO A 430 -21.54 7.44 3.25
N GLU A 431 -22.85 7.39 3.54
CA GLU A 431 -23.73 6.43 2.89
C GLU A 431 -23.61 6.58 1.37
N ALA A 432 -23.61 5.44 0.67
CA ALA A 432 -23.72 5.47 -0.79
C ALA A 432 -25.00 6.25 -1.14
N PRO A 433 -24.98 7.19 -2.10
CA PRO A 433 -26.22 7.78 -2.57
C PRO A 433 -27.09 6.64 -3.10
N LEU A 434 -28.19 6.37 -2.41
CA LEU A 434 -29.34 5.73 -3.02
C LEU A 434 -29.78 6.70 -4.11
N ILE A 435 -29.45 6.39 -5.36
CA ILE A 435 -30.18 6.96 -6.49
C ILE A 435 -31.56 6.32 -6.44
N THR A 436 -32.39 6.79 -5.50
CA THR A 436 -33.77 6.35 -5.36
C THR A 436 -34.59 7.16 -6.37
N PRO A 437 -35.26 6.50 -7.33
CA PRO A 437 -36.11 7.19 -8.29
C PRO A 437 -37.25 7.90 -7.57
N GLN A 438 -37.45 9.19 -7.84
CA GLN A 438 -38.77 9.79 -7.69
C GLN A 438 -39.58 9.44 -8.94
N PHE A 439 -40.43 8.43 -8.81
CA PHE A 439 -41.47 8.19 -9.80
C PHE A 439 -42.57 9.25 -9.63
N PRO A 440 -42.96 9.99 -10.69
CA PRO A 440 -44.17 10.79 -10.63
C PRO A 440 -45.39 9.86 -10.48
N PRO A 441 -46.41 10.24 -9.68
CA PRO A 441 -47.66 9.50 -9.61
C PRO A 441 -48.35 9.53 -10.99
N ASN A 442 -48.88 8.38 -11.39
CA ASN A 442 -49.69 8.20 -12.60
C ASN A 442 -50.93 9.09 -12.62
#